data_AF-A0A1S1QVW0-F1
#
_entry.id   AF-A0A1S1QVW0-F1
#
_cell.length_a   1.000
_cell.length_b   1.000
_cell.length_c   1.000
_cell.angle_alpha   90.00
_cell.angle_beta   90.00
_cell.angle_gamma   90.00
#
_symmetry.space_group_name_H-M   'P 1'
#
loop_
_entity.id
_entity.type
_entity.pdbx_description
1 polymer ?
#
loop_
_entity_poly.entity_id
_entity_poly.type
_entity_poly.pdbx_seq_one_letter_code
_entity_poly.pdbx_strand_id
1 'polypeptide(L)'
;MPQLPRVAVLGPDLTGAVGLAALVDGGIDATYLGAPTPAAEELLSRRALTARRVAGPDDHGDEPVSPSAPSEGGADFAPVVSRAGAREDPRRGFQISLDGRSLGSWDAVVVTAATVAAVRTVIGVDDPWYGGVFHPRADGVYLIGGSGGGGVAGAAAGGPAGPRPAGEAGELAEEDEAPASGPGGRLVWAQASWVGEYLRGRYLLPAYQAMLDHPGLRRVGLRRRGTCGYLRALERELRAGRARAAAAGYPLPIPAAGPGPA
;
A
#
# COMPACT_ATOMS: atom_id res chain seq x y z
N MET A 1 7.47 25.14 8.97
CA MET A 1 6.84 23.85 9.36
C MET A 1 7.66 22.73 8.73
N PRO A 2 7.93 21.62 9.43
CA PRO A 2 8.65 20.51 8.82
C PRO A 2 7.85 19.96 7.63
N GLN A 3 8.53 19.72 6.51
CA GLN A 3 7.91 19.21 5.29
C GLN A 3 7.48 17.76 5.51
N LEU A 4 6.25 17.43 5.09
CA LEU A 4 5.74 16.06 5.13
C LEU A 4 6.36 15.22 4.01
N PRO A 5 6.51 13.90 4.22
CA PRO A 5 7.10 13.01 3.23
C PRO A 5 6.22 12.87 1.99
N ARG A 6 6.86 12.81 0.81
CA ARG A 6 6.25 12.46 -0.48
C ARG A 6 6.09 10.94 -0.56
N VAL A 7 4.88 10.48 -0.81
CA VAL A 7 4.53 9.05 -0.77
C VAL A 7 4.11 8.53 -2.14
N ALA A 8 4.77 7.50 -2.61
CA ALA A 8 4.32 6.73 -3.77
C ALA A 8 3.31 5.65 -3.33
N VAL A 9 2.19 5.54 -4.03
CA VAL A 9 1.24 4.43 -3.88
C VAL A 9 1.35 3.53 -5.11
N LEU A 10 1.89 2.33 -4.90
CA LEU A 10 2.01 1.27 -5.90
C LEU A 10 0.85 0.31 -5.75
N GLY A 11 -0.07 0.31 -6.70
CA GLY A 11 -1.22 -0.59 -6.69
C GLY A 11 -2.18 -0.19 -7.78
N PRO A 12 -2.16 -0.81 -8.98
CA PRO A 12 -3.05 -0.44 -10.08
C PRO A 12 -4.53 -0.74 -9.78
N ASP A 13 -4.79 -1.45 -8.69
CA ASP A 13 -6.10 -1.90 -8.27
C ASP A 13 -6.86 -0.85 -7.43
N LEU A 14 -8.12 -1.17 -7.15
CA LEU A 14 -8.98 -0.37 -6.29
C LEU A 14 -8.38 -0.18 -4.87
N THR A 15 -7.60 -1.14 -4.37
CA THR A 15 -6.96 -1.04 -3.05
C THR A 15 -5.96 0.13 -3.03
N GLY A 16 -5.13 0.26 -4.07
CA GLY A 16 -4.23 1.39 -4.25
C GLY A 16 -4.98 2.72 -4.30
N ALA A 17 -6.07 2.79 -5.07
CA ALA A 17 -6.86 4.01 -5.20
C ALA A 17 -7.55 4.42 -3.87
N VAL A 18 -8.09 3.47 -3.10
CA VAL A 18 -8.64 3.72 -1.76
C VAL A 18 -7.54 4.18 -0.79
N GLY A 19 -6.36 3.55 -0.86
CA GLY A 19 -5.20 3.93 -0.07
C GLY A 19 -4.73 5.36 -0.35
N LEU A 20 -4.63 5.73 -1.63
CA LEU A 20 -4.31 7.09 -2.06
C LEU A 20 -5.31 8.10 -1.50
N ALA A 21 -6.61 7.84 -1.67
CA ALA A 21 -7.65 8.75 -1.19
C ALA A 21 -7.56 8.97 0.33
N ALA A 22 -7.37 7.91 1.12
CA ALA A 22 -7.22 8.02 2.58
C ALA A 22 -5.98 8.83 3.00
N LEU A 23 -4.85 8.68 2.29
CA LEU A 23 -3.62 9.42 2.56
C LEU A 23 -3.79 10.91 2.25
N VAL A 24 -4.37 11.23 1.09
CA VAL A 24 -4.64 12.62 0.66
C VAL A 24 -5.66 13.29 1.57
N ASP A 25 -6.74 12.60 1.96
CA ASP A 25 -7.75 13.14 2.89
C ASP A 25 -7.15 13.45 4.27
N GLY A 26 -6.12 12.71 4.68
CA GLY A 26 -5.37 13.06 5.89
C GLY A 26 -4.40 14.23 5.71
N GLY A 27 -4.08 14.64 4.48
CA GLY A 27 -3.07 15.63 4.13
C GLY A 27 -1.64 15.10 3.96
N ILE A 28 -1.46 13.83 3.53
CA ILE A 28 -0.17 13.36 3.01
C ILE A 28 -0.06 13.76 1.53
N ASP A 29 1.13 14.21 1.10
CA ASP A 29 1.43 14.35 -0.32
C ASP A 29 1.69 12.97 -0.95
N ALA A 30 0.62 12.35 -1.44
CA ALA A 30 0.66 11.04 -2.05
C ALA A 30 0.37 11.09 -3.55
N THR A 31 1.01 10.20 -4.30
CA THR A 31 0.90 10.06 -5.75
C THR A 31 0.70 8.61 -6.13
N TYR A 32 -0.22 8.37 -7.05
CA TYR A 32 -0.53 7.05 -7.59
C TYR A 32 0.39 6.74 -8.76
N LEU A 33 1.05 5.58 -8.75
CA LEU A 33 1.95 5.17 -9.83
C LEU A 33 1.41 3.93 -10.55
N GLY A 34 1.38 4.01 -11.88
CA GLY A 34 0.93 2.94 -12.77
C GLY A 34 -0.44 3.17 -13.38
N ALA A 35 -0.81 2.31 -14.33
CA ALA A 35 -2.09 2.34 -15.01
C ALA A 35 -3.20 1.80 -14.09
N PRO A 36 -4.23 2.60 -13.74
CA PRO A 36 -5.32 2.14 -12.91
C PRO A 36 -6.24 1.19 -13.66
N THR A 37 -6.70 0.15 -12.98
CA THR A 37 -7.87 -0.63 -13.40
C THR A 37 -9.10 0.28 -13.55
N PRO A 38 -10.12 -0.09 -14.35
CA PRO A 38 -11.31 0.74 -14.53
C PRO A 38 -12.00 1.15 -13.21
N ALA A 39 -12.11 0.23 -12.25
CA ALA A 39 -12.68 0.53 -10.93
C ALA A 39 -11.83 1.51 -10.11
N ALA A 40 -10.49 1.40 -10.20
CA ALA A 40 -9.58 2.36 -9.59
C ALA A 40 -9.73 3.74 -10.25
N GLU A 41 -9.78 3.79 -11.60
CA GLU A 41 -9.92 5.04 -12.35
C GLU A 41 -11.22 5.77 -12.05
N GLU A 42 -12.33 5.03 -11.93
CA GLU A 42 -13.63 5.59 -11.55
C GLU A 42 -13.57 6.21 -10.14
N LEU A 43 -12.90 5.55 -9.18
CA LEU A 43 -12.73 6.11 -7.84
C LEU A 43 -11.84 7.37 -7.84
N LEU A 44 -10.71 7.31 -8.56
CA LEU A 44 -9.78 8.45 -8.68
C LEU A 44 -10.47 9.66 -9.30
N SER A 45 -11.25 9.45 -10.36
CA SER A 45 -12.01 10.50 -11.04
C SER A 45 -13.08 11.10 -10.13
N ARG A 46 -13.88 10.27 -9.45
CA ARG A 46 -14.91 10.72 -8.49
C ARG A 46 -14.34 11.56 -7.34
N ARG A 47 -13.09 11.33 -6.96
CA ARG A 47 -12.39 12.06 -5.89
C ARG A 47 -11.51 13.20 -6.40
N ALA A 48 -11.52 13.49 -7.71
CA ALA A 48 -10.65 14.47 -8.37
C ALA A 48 -9.14 14.23 -8.12
N LEU A 49 -8.74 12.96 -8.07
CA LEU A 49 -7.36 12.52 -7.81
C LEU A 49 -6.59 12.13 -9.08
N THR A 50 -7.21 12.19 -10.26
CA THR A 50 -6.57 11.83 -11.54
C THR A 50 -5.29 12.61 -11.81
N ALA A 51 -5.23 13.89 -11.42
CA ALA A 51 -4.04 14.72 -11.57
C ALA A 51 -2.87 14.33 -10.64
N ARG A 52 -3.10 13.45 -9.65
CA ARG A 52 -2.09 12.88 -8.76
C ARG A 52 -1.59 11.51 -9.24
N ARG A 53 -1.87 11.14 -10.49
CA ARG A 53 -1.32 9.97 -11.17
C ARG A 53 -0.03 10.36 -11.89
N VAL A 54 0.99 9.51 -11.80
CA VAL A 54 2.08 9.49 -12.76
C VAL A 54 1.86 8.28 -13.66
N ALA A 55 1.52 8.57 -14.90
CA ALA A 55 1.22 7.60 -15.94
C ALA A 55 2.41 6.70 -16.26
N GLY A 56 2.12 5.42 -16.54
CA GLY A 56 3.02 4.57 -17.30
C GLY A 56 2.97 4.89 -18.81
N PRO A 57 3.84 4.27 -19.62
CA PRO A 57 3.98 4.59 -21.05
C PRO A 57 2.70 4.48 -21.90
N ASP A 58 1.66 3.76 -21.45
CA ASP A 58 0.43 3.50 -22.22
C ASP A 58 -0.66 4.59 -22.10
N ASP A 59 -0.43 5.66 -21.33
CA ASP A 59 -1.43 6.72 -21.07
C ASP A 59 -1.35 7.89 -22.08
N HIS A 60 -0.53 7.76 -23.12
CA HIS A 60 -0.55 8.66 -24.26
C HIS A 60 -1.65 8.22 -25.25
N GLY A 61 -2.87 8.69 -25.02
CA GLY A 61 -3.94 8.62 -25.99
C GLY A 61 -3.58 9.33 -27.30
N ASP A 62 -4.04 8.73 -28.40
CA ASP A 62 -4.08 9.17 -29.81
C ASP A 62 -2.82 9.04 -30.68
N GLU A 63 -2.58 7.83 -31.17
CA GLU A 63 -2.39 7.60 -32.61
C GLU A 63 -2.96 6.22 -32.99
N PRO A 64 -3.87 6.09 -34.00
CA PRO A 64 -4.42 4.81 -34.40
C PRO A 64 -3.36 3.99 -35.14
N VAL A 65 -2.57 3.21 -34.40
CA VAL A 65 -1.65 2.25 -34.99
C VAL A 65 -2.45 1.03 -35.46
N SER A 66 -2.39 0.78 -36.77
CA SER A 66 -2.98 -0.37 -37.46
C SER A 66 -2.78 -1.70 -36.72
N PRO A 67 -3.77 -2.62 -36.76
CA PRO A 67 -3.71 -3.89 -36.07
C PRO A 67 -2.77 -4.85 -36.81
N SER A 68 -1.49 -4.83 -36.43
CA SER A 68 -0.51 -5.81 -36.88
C SER A 68 -0.07 -6.70 -35.71
N ALA A 69 -0.61 -7.91 -35.73
CA ALA A 69 -0.24 -9.12 -34.99
C ALA A 69 -0.40 -9.13 -33.44
N PRO A 70 -0.89 -10.24 -32.85
CA PRO A 70 -0.86 -10.44 -31.42
C PRO A 70 0.59 -10.63 -30.98
N SER A 71 1.15 -9.64 -30.30
CA SER A 71 2.44 -9.80 -29.62
C SER A 71 2.22 -10.71 -28.41
N GLU A 72 2.50 -11.99 -28.59
CA GLU A 72 2.64 -12.95 -27.49
C GLU A 72 3.79 -12.48 -26.58
N GLY A 73 3.46 -12.13 -25.34
CA GLY A 73 4.43 -11.69 -24.35
C GLY A 73 4.00 -10.42 -23.63
N GLY A 74 2.88 -10.48 -22.91
CA GLY A 74 2.59 -9.52 -21.83
C GLY A 74 3.65 -9.71 -20.74
N ALA A 75 4.83 -9.14 -20.95
CA ALA A 75 5.79 -8.98 -19.87
C ALA A 75 5.12 -8.06 -18.86
N ASP A 76 4.75 -8.60 -17.69
CA ASP A 76 4.25 -7.85 -16.56
C ASP A 76 5.14 -6.62 -16.33
N PHE A 77 4.63 -5.44 -16.70
CA PHE A 77 5.29 -4.15 -16.51
C PHE A 77 5.21 -3.77 -15.03
N ALA A 78 6.00 -4.46 -14.21
CA ALA A 78 6.01 -4.28 -12.77
C ALA A 78 6.98 -3.14 -12.39
N PRO A 79 6.54 -2.14 -11.59
CA PRO A 79 7.44 -1.13 -11.08
C PRO A 79 8.54 -1.79 -10.23
N VAL A 80 9.76 -1.24 -10.31
CA VAL A 80 10.90 -1.65 -9.48
C VAL A 80 11.21 -0.52 -8.52
N VAL A 81 11.34 -0.86 -7.24
CA VAL A 81 11.70 0.09 -6.18
C VAL A 81 13.11 -0.21 -5.69
N SER A 82 13.94 0.83 -5.61
CA SER A 82 15.27 0.78 -5.02
C SER A 82 15.44 1.87 -3.94
N ARG A 83 16.37 1.67 -3.01
CA ARG A 83 16.77 2.72 -2.07
C ARG A 83 17.62 3.76 -2.80
N ALA A 84 17.29 5.04 -2.65
CA ALA A 84 18.10 6.12 -3.20
C ALA A 84 19.28 6.44 -2.27
N GLY A 85 20.46 6.74 -2.81
CA GLY A 85 21.59 7.21 -2.00
C GLY A 85 22.31 6.14 -1.15
N ALA A 86 23.23 6.60 -0.30
CA ALA A 86 24.10 5.73 0.50
C ALA A 86 23.33 5.03 1.63
N ARG A 87 23.77 3.83 2.00
CA ARG A 87 23.17 3.02 3.07
C ARG A 87 23.24 3.67 4.46
N GLU A 88 24.08 4.68 4.64
CA GLU A 88 24.27 5.38 5.91
C GLU A 88 23.38 6.62 6.02
N ASP A 89 22.75 7.07 4.93
CA ASP A 89 21.87 8.24 4.96
C ASP A 89 20.51 7.88 5.56
N PRO A 90 20.13 8.42 6.74
CA PRO A 90 18.84 8.19 7.35
C PRO A 90 17.69 8.88 6.61
N ARG A 91 17.99 9.82 5.69
CA ARG A 91 17.02 10.50 4.82
C ARG A 91 16.86 9.84 3.46
N ARG A 92 17.41 8.63 3.29
CA ARG A 92 17.32 7.95 2.02
C ARG A 92 15.88 7.62 1.64
N GLY A 93 15.44 8.25 0.57
CA GLY A 93 14.18 7.93 -0.08
C GLY A 93 14.27 6.65 -0.90
N PHE A 94 13.35 6.57 -1.85
CA PHE A 94 13.18 5.49 -2.80
C PHE A 94 13.24 6.07 -4.19
N GLN A 95 13.94 5.38 -5.08
CA GLN A 95 13.83 5.62 -6.51
C GLN A 95 12.90 4.56 -7.09
N ILE A 96 11.92 5.00 -7.86
CA ILE A 96 10.98 4.10 -8.52
C ILE A 96 11.24 4.19 -10.01
N SER A 97 11.31 3.04 -10.66
CA SER A 97 11.44 2.94 -12.10
C SER A 97 10.39 2.01 -12.68
N LEU A 98 9.89 2.35 -13.85
CA LEU A 98 9.02 1.53 -14.67
C LEU A 98 9.69 1.41 -16.03
N ASP A 99 9.93 0.19 -16.48
CA ASP A 99 10.55 -0.12 -17.79
C ASP A 99 11.90 0.58 -18.01
N GLY A 100 12.72 0.59 -16.96
CA GLY A 100 14.02 1.25 -16.95
C GLY A 100 13.97 2.78 -16.93
N ARG A 101 12.78 3.41 -17.01
CA ARG A 101 12.60 4.85 -16.85
C ARG A 101 12.36 5.20 -15.39
N SER A 102 13.09 6.18 -14.87
CA SER A 102 12.86 6.64 -13.49
C SER A 102 11.60 7.49 -13.41
N LEU A 103 10.70 7.14 -12.50
CA LEU A 103 9.49 7.91 -12.16
C LEU A 103 9.75 8.96 -11.05
N GLY A 104 11.00 9.11 -10.62
CA GLY A 104 11.44 10.07 -9.61
C GLY A 104 11.73 9.46 -8.23
N SER A 105 11.96 10.35 -7.27
CA SER A 105 12.30 10.04 -5.89
C SER A 105 11.13 10.29 -4.92
N TRP A 106 11.03 9.43 -3.92
CA TRP A 106 9.95 9.38 -2.93
C TRP A 106 10.51 9.17 -1.53
N ASP A 107 9.89 9.72 -0.49
CA ASP A 107 10.34 9.52 0.89
C ASP A 107 9.80 8.20 1.47
N ALA A 108 8.65 7.75 0.96
CA ALA A 108 8.00 6.51 1.35
C ALA A 108 7.21 5.86 0.22
N VAL A 109 6.93 4.57 0.37
CA VAL A 109 6.19 3.74 -0.58
C VAL A 109 5.10 2.95 0.15
N VAL A 110 3.90 3.00 -0.39
CA VAL A 110 2.77 2.16 0.02
C VAL A 110 2.52 1.15 -1.10
N VAL A 111 2.50 -0.13 -0.75
CA VAL A 111 2.25 -1.24 -1.67
C VAL A 111 0.96 -1.97 -1.31
N THR A 112 0.35 -2.62 -2.29
CA THR A 112 -0.75 -3.58 -2.09
C THR A 112 -0.20 -5.00 -2.14
N ALA A 113 -1.06 -5.99 -1.90
CA ALA A 113 -0.67 -7.39 -2.08
C ALA A 113 -0.23 -7.69 -3.52
N ALA A 114 -0.81 -7.00 -4.51
CA ALA A 114 -0.47 -7.17 -5.93
C ALA A 114 0.92 -6.61 -6.28
N THR A 115 1.39 -5.60 -5.54
CA THR A 115 2.64 -4.88 -5.87
C THR A 115 3.75 -5.09 -4.84
N VAL A 116 3.57 -5.93 -3.82
CA VAL A 116 4.59 -6.19 -2.80
C VAL A 116 5.89 -6.76 -3.40
N ALA A 117 5.82 -7.46 -4.53
CA ALA A 117 6.99 -7.95 -5.24
C ALA A 117 7.91 -6.81 -5.73
N ALA A 118 7.36 -5.62 -6.03
CA ALA A 118 8.10 -4.45 -6.50
C ALA A 118 9.13 -3.93 -5.47
N VAL A 119 8.90 -4.20 -4.19
CA VAL A 119 9.74 -3.74 -3.06
C VAL A 119 10.57 -4.88 -2.46
N ARG A 120 10.58 -6.07 -3.08
CA ARG A 120 11.22 -7.27 -2.51
C ARG A 120 12.70 -7.07 -2.17
N THR A 121 13.43 -6.39 -3.06
CA THR A 121 14.87 -6.08 -2.89
C THR A 121 15.13 -5.10 -1.74
N VAL A 122 14.12 -4.29 -1.38
CA VAL A 122 14.18 -3.29 -0.31
C VAL A 122 13.84 -3.90 1.05
N ILE A 123 12.83 -4.77 1.11
CA ILE A 123 12.41 -5.41 2.36
C ILE A 123 13.39 -6.50 2.81
N GLY A 124 14.08 -7.14 1.85
CA GLY A 124 15.11 -8.15 2.09
C GLY A 124 14.54 -9.49 2.56
N VAL A 125 14.13 -9.57 3.83
CA VAL A 125 13.69 -10.79 4.52
C VAL A 125 12.16 -10.81 4.65
N ASP A 126 11.55 -11.99 4.59
CA ASP A 126 10.11 -12.22 4.82
C ASP A 126 9.72 -12.10 6.31
N ASP A 127 10.05 -10.97 6.95
CA ASP A 127 9.62 -10.69 8.32
C ASP A 127 8.10 -10.40 8.35
N PRO A 128 7.38 -10.79 9.42
CA PRO A 128 5.95 -10.53 9.52
C PRO A 128 5.68 -9.04 9.66
N TRP A 129 4.79 -8.53 8.81
CA TRP A 129 4.32 -7.14 8.87
C TRP A 129 3.53 -6.88 10.16
N TYR A 130 3.99 -5.92 10.98
CA TYR A 130 3.29 -5.48 12.18
C TYR A 130 1.93 -4.89 11.82
N GLY A 131 0.88 -5.44 12.42
CA GLY A 131 -0.50 -5.09 12.08
C GLY A 131 -0.91 -5.44 10.64
N GLY A 132 -0.03 -6.08 9.86
CA GLY A 132 -0.19 -6.24 8.42
C GLY A 132 0.14 -5.01 7.58
N VAL A 133 0.77 -3.99 8.19
CA VAL A 133 0.98 -2.67 7.56
C VAL A 133 2.42 -2.20 7.62
N PHE A 134 3.13 -2.41 8.74
CA PHE A 134 4.49 -1.92 8.93
C PHE A 134 5.51 -3.05 8.86
N HIS A 135 6.49 -2.92 7.97
CA HIS A 135 7.62 -3.86 7.95
C HIS A 135 8.62 -3.46 9.04
N PRO A 136 9.05 -4.38 9.93
CA PRO A 136 9.87 -4.02 11.10
C PRO A 136 11.30 -3.59 10.76
N ARG A 137 11.76 -3.84 9.52
CA ARG A 137 13.12 -3.50 9.06
C ARG A 137 13.17 -2.61 7.82
N ALA A 138 12.01 -2.38 7.17
CA ALA A 138 11.96 -1.64 5.93
C ALA A 138 11.28 -0.29 6.17
N ASP A 139 12.03 0.62 6.78
CA ASP A 139 11.55 1.97 7.09
C ASP A 139 11.10 2.66 5.80
N GLY A 140 9.87 3.19 5.80
CA GLY A 140 9.28 3.86 4.65
C GLY A 140 8.60 2.94 3.62
N VAL A 141 8.45 1.64 3.90
CA VAL A 141 7.62 0.74 3.09
C VAL A 141 6.42 0.25 3.89
N TYR A 142 5.22 0.43 3.36
CA TYR A 142 3.95 0.09 4.03
C TYR A 142 3.07 -0.80 3.16
N LEU A 143 2.40 -1.77 3.75
CA LEU A 143 1.45 -2.67 3.07
C LEU A 143 0.02 -2.28 3.43
N ILE A 144 -0.87 -2.19 2.43
CA ILE A 144 -2.30 -2.03 2.64
C ILE A 144 -3.09 -3.11 1.90
N GLY A 145 -4.31 -3.40 2.37
CA GLY A 145 -5.21 -4.38 1.77
C GLY A 145 -4.77 -5.83 1.88
N GLY A 146 -3.60 -6.12 2.46
CA GLY A 146 -3.18 -7.49 2.73
C GLY A 146 -4.09 -8.16 3.77
N SER A 147 -4.87 -9.16 3.35
CA SER A 147 -5.71 -9.98 4.21
C SER A 147 -5.02 -11.31 4.59
N GLY A 148 -3.78 -11.26 5.07
CA GLY A 148 -3.12 -12.40 5.72
C GLY A 148 -2.40 -13.40 4.82
N GLY A 149 -1.19 -13.78 5.24
CA GLY A 149 -0.72 -15.17 5.12
C GLY A 149 -0.16 -15.60 3.77
N GLY A 150 0.94 -14.98 3.35
CA GLY A 150 1.93 -15.61 2.49
C GLY A 150 3.18 -14.74 2.55
N GLY A 151 4.30 -15.31 2.97
CA GLY A 151 5.57 -14.81 2.44
C GLY A 151 5.50 -14.80 0.93
N VAL A 152 6.42 -14.13 0.26
CA VAL A 152 6.47 -14.10 -1.20
C VAL A 152 6.93 -15.48 -1.71
N ALA A 153 6.08 -16.49 -1.52
CA ALA A 153 6.28 -17.87 -1.90
C ALA A 153 5.59 -18.05 -3.26
N GLY A 154 6.43 -17.91 -4.29
CA GLY A 154 6.40 -18.70 -5.52
C GLY A 154 5.05 -19.00 -6.17
N ALA A 155 4.87 -18.42 -7.35
CA ALA A 155 4.19 -19.11 -8.44
C ALA A 155 4.71 -20.56 -8.54
N ALA A 156 3.85 -21.53 -8.20
CA ALA A 156 3.80 -22.92 -8.70
C ALA A 156 3.14 -23.83 -7.65
N ALA A 157 1.88 -24.20 -7.88
CA ALA A 157 1.36 -25.54 -7.54
C ALA A 157 -0.05 -25.68 -8.16
N GLY A 158 -0.10 -26.21 -9.38
CA GLY A 158 -1.31 -26.85 -9.90
C GLY A 158 -1.54 -28.19 -9.17
N GLY A 159 -2.80 -28.51 -8.88
CA GLY A 159 -3.23 -29.80 -8.35
C GLY A 159 -4.71 -29.78 -7.92
N PRO A 160 -5.49 -30.85 -8.15
CA PRO A 160 -6.81 -30.76 -8.79
C PRO A 160 -8.00 -30.56 -7.84
N ALA A 161 -9.05 -30.01 -8.42
CA ALA A 161 -10.38 -29.82 -7.82
C ALA A 161 -11.02 -31.16 -7.43
N GLY A 162 -11.44 -31.27 -6.16
CA GLY A 162 -12.43 -32.23 -5.68
C GLY A 162 -13.80 -31.56 -5.49
N PRO A 163 -14.91 -32.30 -5.60
CA PRO A 163 -16.24 -31.72 -5.81
C PRO A 163 -16.83 -31.12 -4.53
N ARG A 164 -17.44 -29.94 -4.66
CA ARG A 164 -18.18 -29.24 -3.61
C ARG A 164 -19.66 -29.66 -3.69
N PRO A 165 -20.33 -30.04 -2.59
CA PRO A 165 -21.74 -30.36 -2.63
C PRO A 165 -22.58 -29.08 -2.80
N ALA A 166 -23.62 -29.21 -3.63
CA ALA A 166 -24.66 -28.22 -3.84
C ALA A 166 -25.53 -28.08 -2.59
N GLY A 167 -25.90 -26.85 -2.25
CA GLY A 167 -26.86 -26.56 -1.20
C GLY A 167 -26.70 -25.16 -0.64
N GLU A 168 -27.40 -24.23 -1.27
CA GLU A 168 -28.38 -23.32 -0.66
C GLU A 168 -28.32 -21.93 -1.30
N ALA A 169 -29.28 -21.71 -2.20
CA ALA A 169 -29.68 -20.42 -2.70
C ALA A 169 -30.36 -19.65 -1.56
N GLY A 170 -29.79 -18.50 -1.23
CA GLY A 170 -30.42 -17.44 -0.46
C GLY A 170 -30.07 -16.13 -1.14
N GLU A 171 -30.98 -15.66 -1.98
CA GLU A 171 -31.05 -14.26 -2.42
C GLU A 171 -30.90 -13.34 -1.22
N LEU A 172 -30.18 -12.21 -1.39
CA LEU A 172 -30.64 -10.87 -1.01
C LEU A 172 -29.56 -9.83 -1.32
N ALA A 173 -30.05 -8.72 -1.87
CA ALA A 173 -29.45 -7.39 -2.00
C ALA A 173 -28.53 -7.14 -3.21
N GLU A 174 -29.12 -6.41 -4.16
CA GLU A 174 -28.50 -5.49 -5.10
C GLU A 174 -27.33 -4.72 -4.42
N GLU A 175 -26.11 -5.00 -4.83
CA GLU A 175 -24.92 -4.24 -4.43
C GLU A 175 -24.71 -3.07 -5.40
N ASP A 176 -25.55 -2.03 -5.29
CA ASP A 176 -25.24 -0.69 -5.81
C ASP A 176 -24.49 0.13 -4.73
N GLU A 177 -23.53 -0.53 -4.08
CA GLU A 177 -22.67 0.07 -3.08
C GLU A 177 -21.33 0.39 -3.74
N ALA A 178 -20.98 1.68 -3.81
CA ALA A 178 -19.73 2.14 -4.41
C ALA A 178 -18.56 1.28 -3.91
N PRO A 179 -17.65 0.83 -4.79
CA PRO A 179 -16.76 -0.29 -4.51
C PRO A 179 -15.76 -0.03 -3.36
N ALA A 180 -15.65 1.21 -2.88
CA ALA A 180 -14.87 1.62 -1.71
C ALA A 180 -15.61 1.51 -0.35
N SER A 181 -16.94 1.30 -0.33
CA SER A 181 -17.77 1.33 0.89
C SER A 181 -17.89 -0.03 1.59
N GLY A 182 -17.59 -1.12 0.86
CA GLY A 182 -17.60 -2.47 1.40
C GLY A 182 -16.57 -2.72 2.53
N PRO A 183 -16.68 -3.84 3.26
CA PRO A 183 -15.82 -4.15 4.41
C PRO A 183 -14.32 -4.19 4.06
N GLY A 184 -13.97 -4.54 2.82
CA GLY A 184 -12.60 -4.47 2.31
C GLY A 184 -12.09 -3.03 2.16
N GLY A 185 -12.87 -2.15 1.52
CA GLY A 185 -12.53 -0.74 1.36
C GLY A 185 -12.36 -0.02 2.71
N ARG A 186 -13.23 -0.30 3.69
CA ARG A 186 -13.10 0.23 5.05
C ARG A 186 -11.81 -0.21 5.75
N LEU A 187 -11.39 -1.46 5.56
CA LEU A 187 -10.13 -1.97 6.11
C LEU A 187 -8.93 -1.23 5.50
N VAL A 188 -8.89 -1.13 4.16
CA VAL A 188 -7.82 -0.44 3.43
C VAL A 188 -7.74 1.02 3.85
N TRP A 189 -8.88 1.71 3.95
CA TRP A 189 -8.97 3.08 4.42
C TRP A 189 -8.36 3.25 5.81
N ALA A 190 -8.72 2.36 6.75
CA ALA A 190 -8.21 2.41 8.11
C ALA A 190 -6.70 2.15 8.18
N GLN A 191 -6.19 1.21 7.37
CA GLN A 191 -4.76 0.93 7.28
C GLN A 191 -3.98 2.12 6.69
N ALA A 192 -4.44 2.69 5.59
CA ALA A 192 -3.82 3.85 4.96
C ALA A 192 -3.89 5.10 5.87
N SER A 193 -5.00 5.31 6.57
CA SER A 193 -5.13 6.37 7.59
C SER A 193 -4.11 6.19 8.72
N TRP A 194 -3.88 4.93 9.15
CA TRP A 194 -2.88 4.62 10.17
C TRP A 194 -1.45 4.92 9.69
N VAL A 195 -1.12 4.61 8.44
CA VAL A 195 0.15 5.02 7.81
C VAL A 195 0.27 6.54 7.81
N GLY A 196 -0.80 7.28 7.45
CA GLY A 196 -0.80 8.74 7.48
C GLY A 196 -0.52 9.32 8.87
N GLU A 197 -1.10 8.74 9.93
CA GLU A 197 -0.82 9.16 11.32
C GLU A 197 0.64 8.93 11.71
N TYR A 198 1.22 7.80 11.29
CA TYR A 198 2.64 7.53 11.49
C TYR A 198 3.50 8.59 10.80
N LEU A 199 3.29 8.81 9.50
CA LEU A 199 4.07 9.75 8.68
C LEU A 199 4.00 11.21 9.17
N ARG A 200 2.92 11.60 9.85
CA ARG A 200 2.79 12.93 10.48
C ARG A 200 3.43 13.03 11.86
N GLY A 201 4.06 11.96 12.34
CA GLY A 201 4.61 11.89 13.70
C GLY A 201 3.55 11.84 14.80
N ARG A 202 2.27 11.63 14.44
CA ARG A 202 1.15 11.55 15.39
C ARG A 202 0.98 10.16 15.99
N TYR A 203 1.62 9.16 15.41
CA TYR A 203 1.64 7.79 15.90
C TYR A 203 3.08 7.31 15.94
N LEU A 204 3.50 6.72 17.06
CA LEU A 204 4.82 6.11 17.20
C LEU A 204 4.69 4.59 17.28
N LEU A 205 5.43 3.91 16.41
CA LEU A 205 5.51 2.45 16.42
C LEU A 205 6.08 1.96 17.76
N PRO A 206 5.67 0.76 18.23
CA PRO A 206 6.35 0.13 19.34
C PRO A 206 7.80 -0.22 18.95
N ALA A 207 8.65 -0.50 19.93
CA ALA A 207 10.02 -0.92 19.69
C ALA A 207 10.08 -2.19 18.82
N TYR A 208 11.15 -2.35 18.06
CA TYR A 208 11.35 -3.46 17.12
C TYR A 208 10.99 -4.84 17.69
N GLN A 209 11.50 -5.18 18.89
CA GLN A 209 11.21 -6.47 19.51
C GLN A 209 9.71 -6.64 19.80
N ALA A 210 9.04 -5.59 20.26
CA ALA A 210 7.59 -5.63 20.49
C ALA A 210 6.78 -5.74 19.18
N MET A 211 7.29 -5.23 18.06
CA MET A 211 6.69 -5.46 16.74
C MET A 211 6.78 -6.95 16.32
N LEU A 212 7.91 -7.60 16.61
CA LEU A 212 8.11 -9.03 16.32
C LEU A 212 7.31 -9.93 17.26
N ASP A 213 7.26 -9.61 18.55
CA ASP A 213 6.55 -10.37 19.58
C ASP A 213 5.03 -10.24 19.43
N HIS A 214 4.58 -9.16 18.79
CA HIS A 214 3.20 -8.96 18.37
C HIS A 214 3.05 -9.02 16.84
N PRO A 215 3.22 -10.21 16.22
CA PRO A 215 3.06 -10.37 14.77
C PRO A 215 1.61 -10.18 14.28
N GLY A 216 0.69 -9.74 15.15
CA GLY A 216 -0.22 -8.70 14.71
C GLY A 216 -1.55 -8.62 15.44
N LEU A 217 -2.10 -7.41 15.35
CA LEU A 217 -3.54 -7.17 15.19
C LEU A 217 -4.22 -8.19 14.24
N ARG A 218 -3.46 -8.80 13.32
CA ARG A 218 -3.87 -9.91 12.45
C ARG A 218 -4.21 -11.22 13.18
N ARG A 219 -3.35 -11.72 14.09
CA ARG A 219 -3.61 -12.99 14.80
C ARG A 219 -4.77 -12.86 15.79
N VAL A 220 -4.93 -11.68 16.37
CA VAL A 220 -5.95 -11.41 17.40
C VAL A 220 -7.28 -10.93 16.78
N GLY A 221 -7.23 -10.12 15.71
CA GLY A 221 -8.39 -9.46 15.11
C GLY A 221 -9.02 -10.22 13.95
N LEU A 222 -8.26 -10.43 12.86
CA LEU A 222 -8.80 -11.00 11.61
C LEU A 222 -9.20 -12.47 11.75
N ARG A 223 -8.33 -13.33 12.32
CA ARG A 223 -8.63 -14.78 12.42
C ARG A 223 -9.66 -15.15 13.48
N ARG A 224 -9.79 -14.37 14.57
CA ARG A 224 -10.73 -14.69 15.67
C ARG A 224 -12.04 -13.91 15.63
N ARG A 225 -12.07 -12.72 15.00
CA ARG A 225 -13.19 -11.77 15.10
C ARG A 225 -13.50 -11.03 13.78
N GLY A 226 -12.86 -11.41 12.67
CA GLY A 226 -13.04 -10.80 11.36
C GLY A 226 -12.60 -9.32 11.29
N THR A 227 -13.04 -8.64 10.23
CA THR A 227 -12.69 -7.23 9.95
C THR A 227 -13.06 -6.29 11.09
N CYS A 228 -14.26 -6.44 11.69
CA CYS A 228 -14.69 -5.64 12.83
C CYS A 228 -13.76 -5.80 14.05
N GLY A 229 -13.32 -7.03 14.31
CA GLY A 229 -12.36 -7.32 15.38
C GLY A 229 -11.00 -6.67 15.15
N TYR A 230 -10.53 -6.69 13.90
CA TYR A 230 -9.31 -5.99 13.50
C TYR A 230 -9.44 -4.48 13.68
N LEU A 231 -10.51 -3.85 13.20
CA LEU A 231 -10.71 -2.41 13.32
C LEU A 231 -10.72 -1.95 14.80
N ARG A 232 -11.40 -2.69 15.69
CA ARG A 232 -11.37 -2.40 17.13
C ARG A 232 -9.98 -2.56 17.73
N ALA A 233 -9.21 -3.53 17.26
CA ALA A 233 -7.84 -3.73 17.73
C ALA A 233 -6.91 -2.61 17.23
N LEU A 234 -7.06 -2.21 15.97
CA LEU A 234 -6.37 -1.08 15.36
C LEU A 234 -6.66 0.22 16.11
N GLU A 235 -7.91 0.47 16.50
CA GLU A 235 -8.25 1.68 17.27
C GLU A 235 -7.55 1.74 18.64
N ARG A 236 -7.47 0.60 19.34
CA ARG A 236 -6.71 0.51 20.60
C ARG A 236 -5.23 0.78 20.38
N GLU A 237 -4.68 0.23 19.30
CA GLU A 237 -3.28 0.43 18.93
C GLU A 237 -3.01 1.89 18.56
N LEU A 238 -3.86 2.53 17.77
CA LEU A 238 -3.77 3.95 17.44
C LEU A 238 -3.75 4.82 18.70
N ARG A 239 -4.60 4.51 19.69
CA ARG A 239 -4.59 5.21 20.99
C ARG A 239 -3.27 5.03 21.71
N ALA A 240 -2.75 3.80 21.77
CA ALA A 240 -1.48 3.50 22.41
C ALA A 240 -0.30 4.20 21.71
N GLY A 241 -0.25 4.18 20.38
CA GLY A 241 0.83 4.82 19.64
C GLY A 241 0.76 6.35 19.59
N ARG A 242 -0.43 6.94 19.67
CA ARG A 242 -0.58 8.39 19.91
C ARG A 242 -0.05 8.79 21.28
N ALA A 243 -0.32 7.99 22.31
CA ALA A 243 0.25 8.23 23.65
C ALA A 243 1.78 8.13 23.63
N ARG A 244 2.35 7.14 22.92
CA ARG A 244 3.80 7.04 22.71
C ARG A 244 4.37 8.23 21.95
N ALA A 245 3.72 8.67 20.88
CA ALA A 245 4.13 9.84 20.11
C ALA A 245 4.11 11.12 20.96
N ALA A 246 3.05 11.33 21.74
CA ALA A 246 2.94 12.46 22.66
C ALA A 246 4.06 12.46 23.70
N ALA A 247 4.35 11.30 24.30
CA ALA A 247 5.44 11.14 25.27
C ALA A 247 6.83 11.41 24.65
N ALA A 248 6.98 11.17 23.35
CA ALA A 248 8.22 11.40 22.61
C ALA A 248 8.30 12.79 21.94
N GLY A 249 7.30 13.66 22.10
CA GLY A 249 7.28 14.99 21.48
C GLY A 249 6.93 15.02 19.98
N TYR A 250 6.16 14.04 19.50
CA TYR A 250 5.70 13.92 18.11
C TYR A 250 6.84 13.90 17.07
N PRO A 251 7.80 12.97 17.18
CA PRO A 251 8.89 12.88 16.20
C PRO A 251 8.35 12.47 14.83
N LEU A 252 8.82 13.12 13.77
CA LEU A 252 8.57 12.65 12.41
C LEU A 252 9.40 11.39 12.15
N PRO A 253 8.79 10.29 11.70
CA PRO A 253 9.54 9.04 11.49
C PRO A 253 10.42 9.08 10.25
N ILE A 254 10.01 9.84 9.24
CA ILE A 254 10.73 10.01 7.98
C ILE A 254 10.77 11.51 7.73
N PRO A 255 11.92 12.18 7.92
CA PRO A 255 12.07 13.55 7.47
C PRO A 255 12.02 13.56 5.93
N ALA A 256 11.34 14.54 5.34
CA ALA A 256 11.42 14.75 3.90
C ALA A 256 12.90 14.89 3.48
N ALA A 257 13.30 14.20 2.42
CA ALA A 257 14.57 14.48 1.78
C ALA A 257 14.54 15.97 1.35
N GLY A 258 15.45 16.78 1.91
CA GLY A 258 15.59 18.17 1.48
C GLY A 258 15.86 18.22 -0.03
N PRO A 259 15.56 19.33 -0.72
CA PRO A 259 15.93 19.47 -2.13
C PRO A 259 17.43 19.21 -2.23
N GLY A 260 17.82 18.12 -2.90
CA GLY A 260 19.21 17.85 -3.19
C GLY A 260 19.81 19.02 -3.95
N PRO A 261 21.13 19.28 -3.83
CA PRO A 261 21.77 20.31 -4.64
C PRO A 261 21.52 19.98 -6.11
N ALA A 262 20.94 20.94 -6.83
CA ALA A 262 20.79 20.91 -8.29
C ALA A 262 22.15 20.96 -8.99
#